data_AF-A0A7S3MG23-F1
#
_entry.id   AF-A0A7S3MG23-F1
#
_cell.length_a   1.000
_cell.length_b   1.000
_cell.length_c   1.000
_cell.angle_alpha   90.00
_cell.angle_beta   90.00
_cell.angle_gamma   90.00
#
_symmetry.space_group_name_H-M   'P 1'
#
loop_
_entity.id
_entity.type
_entity.pdbx_description
1 polymer ?
#
loop_
_entity_poly.entity_id
_entity_poly.type
_entity_poly.pdbx_seq_one_letter_code
_entity_poly.pdbx_strand_id
1 'polypeptide(L)'
;QGPDFRNMSITPCDCCNGDNGDLKCTRCKCAFYCSQPCQKKDWKEHKKVCNGLANEAIAFQTKESGVAGYIESSASATNSECAICLVSINEKPLALPCQHVFCQPCLMEHQKYLGVGVSCPLCRAQLPEGLYQYVYANACMFVVMANRKPSQKEHFCALARKELKAFEDKELSSPEIRTVDAELLFLEEKHEEAIAASRSIISSPIQPVEPVECANLRNIIKAYMRLRRFNDAMKYIKDLFKIADDPVKYMDDVRFLFHHASECMYELGSYNESINFGNAAMESNRHYQDVHKWIALSQKALGQWDEAVLTMRRAVRYETPWDPQHTQRCQELLDQLLSEQAAMQQQPKEKDVEKKET
;
A
#
# COMPACT_ATOMS: atom_id res chain seq x y z
N GLN A 1 31.46 -3.82 -25.74
CA GLN A 1 30.59 -2.64 -25.69
C GLN A 1 29.31 -3.10 -24.99
N GLY A 2 29.12 -2.71 -23.72
CA GLY A 2 27.94 -3.09 -22.94
C GLY A 2 26.72 -2.24 -23.33
N PRO A 3 25.50 -2.67 -23.00
CA PRO A 3 24.30 -1.92 -23.36
C PRO A 3 24.27 -0.54 -22.67
N ASP A 4 23.86 0.48 -23.41
CA ASP A 4 23.76 1.88 -22.97
C ASP A 4 22.52 2.07 -22.08
N PHE A 5 22.73 2.40 -20.81
CA PHE A 5 21.71 2.44 -19.76
C PHE A 5 20.96 3.78 -19.63
N ARG A 6 21.05 4.66 -20.64
CA ARG A 6 20.49 6.02 -20.53
C ARG A 6 19.00 6.17 -20.83
N ASN A 7 18.28 5.09 -21.14
CA ASN A 7 16.90 5.22 -21.62
C ASN A 7 16.00 4.00 -21.34
N MET A 8 15.90 3.55 -20.09
CA MET A 8 14.95 2.51 -19.69
C MET A 8 13.94 3.10 -18.69
N SER A 9 12.80 3.58 -19.19
CA SER A 9 11.68 3.97 -18.33
C SER A 9 10.97 2.71 -17.83
N ILE A 10 11.28 2.31 -16.59
CA ILE A 10 10.71 1.14 -15.89
C ILE A 10 9.28 1.43 -15.41
N THR A 11 8.58 2.40 -16.02
CA THR A 11 7.26 2.80 -15.57
C THR A 11 6.22 1.91 -16.24
N PRO A 12 5.38 1.16 -15.50
CA PRO A 12 4.39 0.30 -16.11
C PRO A 12 3.32 1.13 -16.84
N CYS A 13 2.81 0.59 -17.93
CA CYS A 13 1.73 1.21 -18.70
C CYS A 13 0.41 1.14 -17.91
N ASP A 14 -0.21 2.27 -17.59
CA ASP A 14 -1.47 2.35 -16.84
C ASP A 14 -2.67 1.69 -17.54
N CYS A 15 -2.54 1.40 -18.85
CA CYS A 15 -3.59 0.73 -19.61
C CYS A 15 -3.45 -0.80 -19.66
N CYS A 16 -2.23 -1.31 -19.82
CA CYS A 16 -1.97 -2.74 -20.10
C CYS A 16 -0.98 -3.40 -19.16
N ASN A 17 -0.42 -2.63 -18.23
CA ASN A 17 0.54 -3.04 -17.22
C ASN A 17 1.87 -3.60 -17.77
N GLY A 18 2.20 -3.33 -19.04
CA GLY A 18 3.48 -3.69 -19.63
C GLY A 18 4.60 -2.71 -19.27
N ASP A 19 5.84 -3.20 -19.21
CA ASP A 19 6.99 -2.53 -18.57
C ASP A 19 7.65 -1.40 -19.38
N ASN A 20 7.01 -0.90 -20.44
CA ASN A 20 7.57 0.08 -21.39
C ASN A 20 6.77 1.39 -21.41
N GLY A 21 6.36 1.93 -20.26
CA GLY A 21 5.51 3.13 -20.15
C GLY A 21 6.20 4.46 -20.47
N ASP A 22 6.92 4.54 -21.59
CA ASP A 22 7.75 5.70 -21.95
C ASP A 22 6.91 6.95 -22.30
N LEU A 23 5.67 6.74 -22.75
CA LEU A 23 4.76 7.81 -23.15
C LEU A 23 3.93 8.28 -21.96
N LYS A 24 4.37 9.36 -21.31
CA LYS A 24 3.57 10.00 -20.26
C LYS A 24 2.46 10.89 -20.81
N CYS A 25 1.35 10.95 -20.08
CA CYS A 25 0.29 11.91 -20.35
C CYS A 25 0.85 13.34 -20.30
N THR A 26 0.71 14.08 -21.38
CA THR A 26 1.30 15.44 -21.51
C THR A 26 0.68 16.43 -20.54
N ARG A 27 -0.55 16.18 -20.08
CA ARG A 27 -1.29 17.04 -19.16
C ARG A 27 -0.90 16.80 -17.70
N CYS A 28 -1.12 15.59 -17.19
CA CYS A 28 -0.85 15.31 -15.78
C CYS A 28 0.59 14.89 -15.50
N LYS A 29 1.28 14.31 -16.48
CA LYS A 29 2.61 13.69 -16.33
C LYS A 29 2.67 12.56 -15.29
N CYS A 30 1.54 12.16 -14.73
CA CYS A 30 1.41 11.12 -13.70
C CYS A 30 0.94 9.77 -14.23
N ALA A 31 0.40 9.72 -15.45
CA ALA A 31 0.08 8.47 -16.12
C ALA A 31 1.07 8.20 -17.26
N PHE A 32 1.42 6.94 -17.43
CA PHE A 32 2.47 6.41 -18.28
C PHE A 32 1.90 5.31 -19.16
N TYR A 33 2.24 5.34 -20.43
CA TYR A 33 1.69 4.44 -21.43
C TYR A 33 2.79 3.90 -22.31
N CYS A 34 2.66 2.64 -22.74
CA CYS A 34 3.60 2.09 -23.70
C CYS A 34 3.39 2.58 -25.13
N SER A 35 2.23 3.18 -25.41
CA SER A 35 1.88 3.68 -26.74
C SER A 35 0.64 4.56 -26.71
N GLN A 36 0.43 5.39 -27.74
CA GLN A 36 -0.79 6.20 -27.88
C GLN A 36 -2.10 5.39 -27.90
N PRO A 37 -2.17 4.17 -28.48
CA PRO A 37 -3.33 3.30 -28.35
C PRO A 37 -3.69 2.95 -26.90
N CYS A 38 -2.68 2.66 -26.07
CA CYS A 38 -2.89 2.41 -24.63
C CYS A 38 -3.40 3.65 -23.91
N GLN A 39 -2.81 4.83 -24.20
CA GLN A 39 -3.32 6.10 -23.69
C GLN A 39 -4.78 6.35 -24.08
N LYS A 40 -5.15 6.10 -25.34
CA LYS A 40 -6.53 6.29 -25.83
C LYS A 40 -7.51 5.29 -25.23
N LYS A 41 -7.08 4.05 -24.99
CA LYS A 41 -7.90 2.99 -24.39
C LYS A 41 -8.18 3.30 -22.92
N ASP A 42 -7.16 3.72 -22.17
CA ASP A 42 -7.29 4.14 -20.78
C ASP A 42 -7.95 5.53 -20.62
N TRP A 43 -7.92 6.37 -21.66
CA TRP A 43 -8.45 7.74 -21.61
C TRP A 43 -9.87 7.85 -21.06
N LYS A 44 -10.74 6.86 -21.28
CA LYS A 44 -12.12 6.88 -20.75
C LYS A 44 -12.15 6.94 -19.22
N GLU A 45 -11.23 6.26 -18.56
CA GLU A 45 -11.09 6.21 -17.11
C GLU A 45 -10.09 7.26 -16.63
N HIS A 46 -8.91 7.35 -17.23
CA HIS A 46 -7.88 8.32 -16.85
C HIS A 46 -8.35 9.77 -16.96
N LYS A 47 -9.15 10.15 -17.96
CA LYS A 47 -9.63 11.54 -18.08
C LYS A 47 -10.42 12.03 -16.87
N LYS A 48 -11.02 11.11 -16.09
CA LYS A 48 -11.77 11.43 -14.87
C LYS A 48 -10.85 11.96 -13.77
N VAL A 49 -9.58 11.56 -13.77
CA VAL A 49 -8.57 11.89 -12.75
C VAL A 49 -7.40 12.75 -13.30
N CYS A 50 -7.22 12.78 -14.62
CA CYS A 50 -6.11 13.47 -15.31
C CYS A 50 -5.99 14.95 -14.91
N ASN A 51 -7.12 15.66 -14.77
CA ASN A 51 -7.09 17.07 -14.41
C ASN A 51 -6.66 17.31 -12.95
N GLY A 52 -7.07 16.43 -12.03
CA GLY A 52 -6.65 16.51 -10.62
C GLY A 52 -5.15 16.29 -10.49
N LEU A 53 -4.66 15.22 -11.12
CA LEU A 53 -3.23 14.87 -11.15
C LEU A 53 -2.36 15.98 -11.78
N ALA A 54 -2.85 16.65 -12.83
CA ALA A 54 -2.14 17.76 -13.46
C ALA A 54 -1.99 18.98 -12.54
N ASN A 55 -3.03 19.28 -11.75
CA ASN A 55 -3.03 20.43 -10.84
C ASN A 55 -2.10 20.20 -9.64
N GLU A 56 -2.00 18.95 -9.16
CA GLU A 56 -1.10 18.56 -8.07
C GLU A 56 0.38 18.58 -8.49
N ALA A 57 0.70 18.13 -9.71
CA ALA A 57 2.05 18.17 -10.26
C ALA A 57 2.60 19.61 -10.39
N ILE A 58 1.71 20.57 -10.71
CA ILE A 58 2.06 22.00 -10.78
C ILE A 58 2.31 22.57 -9.37
N ALA A 59 1.48 22.22 -8.38
CA ALA A 59 1.63 22.67 -7.00
C ALA A 59 2.91 22.14 -6.32
N PHE A 60 3.43 21.00 -6.76
CA PHE A 60 4.65 20.39 -6.23
C PHE A 60 5.94 21.04 -6.77
N GLN A 61 5.97 21.44 -8.05
CA GLN A 61 7.15 22.06 -8.66
C GLN A 61 7.41 23.48 -8.13
N THR A 62 6.36 24.20 -7.72
CA THR A 62 6.48 25.56 -7.16
C THR A 62 7.04 25.62 -5.73
N LYS A 63 7.21 24.47 -5.04
CA LYS A 63 7.70 24.44 -3.64
C LYS A 63 9.21 24.15 -3.49
N GLU A 64 9.91 23.68 -4.52
CA GLU A 64 11.35 23.37 -4.42
C GLU A 64 12.28 24.46 -4.97
N SER A 65 11.79 25.44 -5.72
CA SER A 65 12.63 26.54 -6.25
C SER A 65 12.18 27.87 -5.66
N GLY A 66 12.76 28.23 -4.52
CA GLY A 66 12.59 29.57 -3.95
C GLY A 66 13.23 30.64 -4.82
N VAL A 67 12.46 31.25 -5.72
CA VAL A 67 12.74 32.57 -6.28
C VAL A 67 11.41 33.31 -6.48
N ALA A 68 11.24 34.40 -5.75
CA ALA A 68 10.19 35.38 -5.99
C ALA A 68 10.52 36.21 -7.26
N GLY A 69 9.57 36.30 -8.19
CA GLY A 69 9.62 37.24 -9.32
C GLY A 69 8.85 36.80 -10.58
N TYR A 70 7.58 37.25 -10.69
CA TYR A 70 6.95 37.96 -11.84
C TYR A 70 7.44 37.59 -13.28
N ILE A 71 6.63 37.24 -14.31
CA ILE A 71 5.35 37.77 -14.84
C ILE A 71 4.72 36.79 -15.86
N GLU A 72 3.39 36.74 -15.81
CA GLU A 72 2.34 36.67 -16.86
C GLU A 72 2.55 35.91 -18.20
N SER A 73 1.54 35.07 -18.50
CA SER A 73 0.69 35.26 -19.69
C SER A 73 -0.65 34.53 -19.53
N SER A 74 -1.73 35.33 -19.40
CA SER A 74 -3.15 35.06 -19.71
C SER A 74 -3.87 33.90 -18.95
N ALA A 75 -4.43 34.10 -17.75
CA ALA A 75 -5.77 34.68 -17.42
C ALA A 75 -6.95 33.95 -18.11
N SER A 76 -7.88 33.29 -17.40
CA SER A 76 -8.82 33.81 -16.38
C SER A 76 -9.52 32.62 -15.69
N ALA A 77 -9.80 32.52 -14.38
CA ALA A 77 -9.58 33.36 -13.20
C ALA A 77 -9.61 32.43 -11.96
N THR A 78 -8.52 32.34 -11.21
CA THR A 78 -8.52 31.81 -9.84
C THR A 78 -8.81 32.98 -8.92
N ASN A 79 -10.06 33.11 -8.47
CA ASN A 79 -10.41 34.16 -7.53
C ASN A 79 -9.63 33.94 -6.23
N SER A 80 -8.72 34.86 -5.89
CA SER A 80 -7.87 34.82 -4.70
C SER A 80 -8.62 35.14 -3.40
N GLU A 81 -9.92 35.41 -3.50
CA GLU A 81 -10.83 35.72 -2.40
C GLU A 81 -11.88 34.63 -2.23
N CYS A 82 -12.18 34.26 -0.99
CA CYS A 82 -13.23 33.31 -0.67
C CYS A 82 -14.58 33.93 -0.98
N ALA A 83 -15.37 33.32 -1.87
CA ALA A 83 -16.69 33.86 -2.23
C ALA A 83 -17.76 33.77 -1.11
N ILE A 84 -17.41 33.25 0.07
CA ILE A 84 -18.30 33.22 1.24
C ILE A 84 -17.99 34.38 2.19
N CYS A 85 -16.71 34.54 2.59
CA CYS A 85 -16.31 35.60 3.52
C CYS A 85 -15.74 36.85 2.84
N LEU A 86 -15.50 36.80 1.53
CA LEU A 86 -14.92 37.88 0.71
C LEU A 86 -13.51 38.31 1.15
N VAL A 87 -12.79 37.43 1.86
CA VAL A 87 -11.41 37.65 2.30
C VAL A 87 -10.45 36.81 1.48
N SER A 88 -9.22 37.28 1.30
CA SER A 88 -8.14 36.52 0.66
C SER A 88 -7.93 35.16 1.33
N ILE A 89 -7.85 34.09 0.52
CA ILE A 89 -7.76 32.72 1.03
C ILE A 89 -6.31 32.40 1.40
N ASN A 90 -5.88 32.81 2.59
CA ASN A 90 -4.50 32.63 3.04
C ASN A 90 -4.30 31.46 4.03
N GLU A 91 -5.36 31.04 4.73
CA GLU A 91 -5.31 29.96 5.72
C GLU A 91 -6.37 28.88 5.45
N LYS A 92 -5.94 27.61 5.47
CA LYS A 92 -6.78 26.41 5.25
C LYS A 92 -7.68 26.49 4.00
N PRO A 93 -7.10 26.71 2.80
CA PRO A 93 -7.84 26.67 1.55
C PRO A 93 -8.36 25.25 1.29
N LEU A 94 -9.64 25.12 0.95
CA LEU A 94 -10.25 23.87 0.53
C LEU A 94 -10.71 23.99 -0.92
N ALA A 95 -10.10 23.21 -1.81
CA ALA A 95 -10.47 23.12 -3.21
C ALA A 95 -11.51 22.00 -3.40
N LEU A 96 -12.65 22.33 -3.99
CA LEU A 96 -13.69 21.37 -4.33
C LEU A 96 -13.37 20.64 -5.64
N PRO A 97 -13.99 19.48 -5.94
CA PRO A 97 -13.83 18.80 -7.24
C PRO A 97 -14.21 19.67 -8.45
N CYS A 98 -15.07 20.68 -8.24
CA CYS A 98 -15.44 21.69 -9.24
C CYS A 98 -14.43 22.84 -9.39
N GLN A 99 -13.26 22.77 -8.73
CA GLN A 99 -12.15 23.72 -8.79
C GLN A 99 -12.40 25.09 -8.14
N HIS A 100 -13.53 25.28 -7.48
CA HIS A 100 -13.74 26.43 -6.61
C HIS A 100 -13.04 26.24 -5.27
N VAL A 101 -12.41 27.30 -4.79
CA VAL A 101 -11.65 27.32 -3.54
C VAL A 101 -12.36 28.23 -2.54
N PHE A 102 -12.49 27.76 -1.30
CA PHE A 102 -13.05 28.51 -0.20
C PHE A 102 -12.16 28.35 1.04
N CYS A 103 -12.30 29.23 2.03
CA CYS A 103 -11.78 28.93 3.36
C CYS A 103 -12.53 27.70 3.89
N GLN A 104 -11.79 26.67 4.34
CA GLN A 104 -12.35 25.47 4.97
C GLN A 104 -13.44 25.82 6.02
N PRO A 105 -13.22 26.73 6.99
CA PRO A 105 -14.27 27.08 7.97
C PRO A 105 -15.52 27.69 7.33
N CYS A 106 -15.36 28.57 6.33
CA CYS A 106 -16.49 29.24 5.68
C CYS A 106 -17.36 28.26 4.89
N LEU A 107 -16.75 27.31 4.21
CA LEU A 107 -17.47 26.28 3.46
C LEU A 107 -18.20 25.31 4.40
N MET A 108 -17.56 24.92 5.51
CA MET A 108 -18.19 24.07 6.54
C MET A 108 -19.36 24.77 7.25
N GLU A 109 -19.26 26.07 7.52
CA GLU A 109 -20.36 26.86 8.08
C GLU A 109 -21.53 26.94 7.09
N HIS A 110 -21.25 27.24 5.82
CA HIS A 110 -22.26 27.31 4.75
C HIS A 110 -23.02 25.99 4.56
N GLN A 111 -22.32 24.85 4.70
CA GLN A 111 -22.92 23.51 4.67
C GLN A 111 -23.92 23.27 5.81
N LYS A 112 -23.66 23.81 7.01
CA LYS A 112 -24.50 23.66 8.18
C LYS A 112 -25.85 24.39 8.05
N TYR A 113 -25.89 25.51 7.33
CA TYR A 113 -27.09 26.33 7.15
C TYR A 113 -28.06 25.79 6.09
N LEU A 114 -27.60 24.99 5.12
CA LEU A 114 -28.43 24.53 3.99
C LEU A 114 -29.07 23.15 4.17
N GLY A 115 -28.63 22.35 5.15
CA GLY A 115 -29.11 20.98 5.32
C GLY A 115 -28.63 20.01 4.22
N VAL A 116 -29.06 18.74 4.31
CA VAL A 116 -28.56 17.60 3.52
C VAL A 116 -28.70 17.84 2.00
N GLY A 117 -27.61 17.65 1.25
CA GLY A 117 -27.55 17.84 -0.21
C GLY A 117 -26.69 19.03 -0.67
N VAL A 118 -25.45 19.13 -0.17
CA VAL A 118 -24.59 20.31 -0.38
C VAL A 118 -24.14 20.43 -1.84
N SER A 119 -24.32 21.63 -2.38
CA SER A 119 -23.77 22.05 -3.66
C SER A 119 -22.68 23.11 -3.49
N CYS A 120 -21.74 23.20 -4.43
CA CYS A 120 -20.75 24.27 -4.44
C CYS A 120 -21.43 25.66 -4.44
N PRO A 121 -21.04 26.60 -3.55
CA PRO A 121 -21.64 27.94 -3.50
C PRO A 121 -21.53 28.74 -4.80
N LEU A 122 -20.50 28.47 -5.61
CA LEU A 122 -20.24 29.20 -6.85
C LEU A 122 -20.87 28.55 -8.08
N CYS A 123 -20.77 27.22 -8.22
CA CYS A 123 -21.25 26.54 -9.44
C CYS A 123 -22.35 25.52 -9.23
N ARG A 124 -22.80 25.33 -7.98
CA ARG A 124 -23.85 24.38 -7.59
C ARG A 124 -23.61 22.92 -7.99
N ALA A 125 -22.36 22.57 -8.32
CA ALA A 125 -21.98 21.18 -8.52
C ALA A 125 -22.25 20.41 -7.22
N GLN A 126 -22.91 19.25 -7.32
CA GLN A 126 -23.15 18.41 -6.17
C GLN A 126 -21.81 17.92 -5.62
N LEU A 127 -21.62 18.11 -4.32
CA LEU A 127 -20.46 17.59 -3.63
C LEU A 127 -20.77 16.15 -3.19
N PRO A 128 -19.78 15.24 -3.20
CA PRO A 128 -19.94 13.94 -2.54
C PRO A 128 -20.41 14.18 -1.11
N GLU A 129 -21.36 13.38 -0.63
CA GLU A 129 -21.83 13.52 0.75
C GLU A 129 -20.65 13.39 1.73
N GLY A 130 -20.38 14.46 2.49
CA GLY A 130 -19.40 14.47 3.58
C GLY A 130 -18.00 15.00 3.21
N LEU A 131 -17.64 16.16 3.79
CA LEU A 131 -16.25 16.64 3.90
C LEU A 131 -15.30 15.58 4.53
N TYR A 132 -15.90 14.65 5.28
CA TYR A 132 -15.35 13.40 5.81
C TYR A 132 -14.47 12.63 4.82
N GLN A 133 -14.88 12.52 3.55
CA GLN A 133 -14.15 11.75 2.54
C GLN A 133 -12.75 12.33 2.24
N TYR A 134 -12.58 13.64 2.36
CA TYR A 134 -11.34 14.33 1.99
C TYR A 134 -10.25 14.19 3.06
N VAL A 135 -10.61 14.34 4.34
CA VAL A 135 -9.64 14.22 5.44
C VAL A 135 -9.31 12.75 5.71
N TYR A 136 -10.28 11.84 5.55
CA TYR A 136 -10.02 10.40 5.51
C TYR A 136 -9.00 10.04 4.41
N ALA A 137 -9.16 10.60 3.20
CA ALA A 137 -8.20 10.39 2.12
C ALA A 137 -6.79 10.90 2.47
N ASN A 138 -6.66 12.06 3.13
CA ASN A 138 -5.37 12.58 3.59
C ASN A 138 -4.71 11.68 4.64
N ALA A 139 -5.46 11.23 5.66
CA ALA A 139 -4.95 10.34 6.69
C ALA A 139 -4.48 9.01 6.09
N CYS A 140 -5.27 8.39 5.22
CA CYS A 140 -4.89 7.19 4.47
C CYS A 140 -3.63 7.41 3.61
N MET A 141 -3.50 8.56 2.95
CA MET A 141 -2.32 8.89 2.16
C MET A 141 -1.06 8.95 3.05
N PHE A 142 -1.14 9.59 4.21
CA PHE A 142 -0.03 9.66 5.14
C PHE A 142 0.35 8.28 5.70
N VAL A 143 -0.62 7.41 5.99
CA VAL A 143 -0.37 6.00 6.35
C VAL A 143 0.38 5.25 5.24
N VAL A 144 -0.04 5.41 3.98
CA VAL A 144 0.67 4.81 2.82
C VAL A 144 2.10 5.35 2.71
N MET A 145 2.29 6.65 2.92
CA MET A 145 3.61 7.29 2.88
C MET A 145 4.53 6.81 4.00
N ALA A 146 3.99 6.61 5.21
CA ALA A 146 4.72 6.04 6.33
C ALA A 146 5.24 4.63 6.01
N ASN A 147 4.44 3.80 5.36
CA ASN A 147 4.83 2.47 4.90
C ASN A 147 5.91 2.52 3.79
N ARG A 148 5.78 3.45 2.84
CA ARG A 148 6.73 3.58 1.70
C ARG A 148 8.07 4.21 2.09
N LYS A 149 8.10 5.04 3.14
CA LYS A 149 9.28 5.77 3.58
C LYS A 149 9.57 5.50 5.06
N PRO A 150 10.16 4.33 5.39
CA PRO A 150 10.43 3.95 6.79
C PRO A 150 11.24 4.99 7.57
N SER A 151 12.18 5.69 6.92
CA SER A 151 12.99 6.75 7.54
C SER A 151 12.20 8.00 7.97
N GLN A 152 11.00 8.18 7.43
CA GLN A 152 10.10 9.30 7.74
C GLN A 152 8.79 8.81 8.36
N LYS A 153 8.74 7.56 8.85
CA LYS A 153 7.54 6.92 9.41
C LYS A 153 6.87 7.79 10.46
N GLU A 154 7.63 8.28 11.44
CA GLU A 154 7.13 9.11 12.54
C GLU A 154 6.51 10.42 12.06
N HIS A 155 7.15 11.08 11.10
CA HIS A 155 6.65 12.33 10.53
C HIS A 155 5.27 12.15 9.87
N PHE A 156 5.12 11.11 9.06
CA PHE A 156 3.85 10.84 8.38
C PHE A 156 2.76 10.36 9.34
N CYS A 157 3.10 9.56 10.36
CA CYS A 157 2.14 9.19 11.41
C CYS A 157 1.63 10.44 12.15
N ALA A 158 2.52 11.38 12.49
CA ALA A 158 2.13 12.64 13.13
C ALA A 158 1.20 13.50 12.26
N LEU A 159 1.45 13.56 10.94
CA LEU A 159 0.55 14.25 10.01
C LEU A 159 -0.83 13.57 9.96
N ALA A 160 -0.88 12.24 9.85
CA ALA A 160 -2.13 11.49 9.87
C ALA A 160 -2.92 11.73 11.16
N ARG A 161 -2.26 11.65 12.33
CA ARG A 161 -2.85 11.96 13.64
C ARG A 161 -3.43 13.37 13.69
N LYS A 162 -2.73 14.36 13.12
CA LYS A 162 -3.20 15.75 13.06
C LYS A 162 -4.47 15.90 12.20
N GLU A 163 -4.55 15.19 11.07
CA GLU A 163 -5.76 15.15 10.25
C GLU A 163 -6.93 14.50 11.00
N LEU A 164 -6.69 13.37 11.70
CA LEU A 164 -7.73 12.70 12.50
C LEU A 164 -8.20 13.54 13.69
N LYS A 165 -7.28 14.27 14.34
CA LYS A 165 -7.59 15.16 15.46
C LYS A 165 -8.57 16.27 15.11
N ALA A 166 -8.61 16.70 13.84
CA ALA A 166 -9.56 17.70 13.36
C ALA A 166 -11.05 17.25 13.48
N PHE A 167 -11.30 15.98 13.85
CA PHE A 167 -12.62 15.41 14.09
C PHE A 167 -12.93 15.06 15.55
N GLU A 168 -12.03 15.35 16.51
CA GLU A 168 -12.25 15.02 17.93
C GLU A 168 -13.55 15.62 18.50
N ASP A 169 -14.05 16.73 17.93
CA ASP A 169 -15.26 17.42 18.42
C ASP A 169 -16.57 17.05 17.70
N LYS A 170 -16.52 16.28 16.60
CA LYS A 170 -17.72 15.84 15.86
C LYS A 170 -17.50 14.45 15.27
N GLU A 171 -18.11 13.46 15.94
CA GLU A 171 -18.25 12.09 15.46
C GLU A 171 -16.95 11.42 15.00
N LEU A 172 -16.06 11.12 15.96
CA LEU A 172 -15.05 10.06 15.87
C LEU A 172 -15.68 8.63 15.79
N SER A 173 -16.85 8.52 15.15
CA SER A 173 -17.82 7.42 15.30
C SER A 173 -17.89 6.49 14.08
N SER A 174 -17.26 6.85 12.97
CA SER A 174 -17.26 5.98 11.80
C SER A 174 -16.25 4.83 11.94
N PRO A 175 -16.62 3.59 11.56
CA PRO A 175 -15.71 2.45 11.54
C PRO A 175 -14.42 2.67 10.72
N GLU A 176 -14.47 3.44 9.64
CA GLU A 176 -13.33 3.67 8.76
C GLU A 176 -12.26 4.54 9.41
N ILE A 177 -12.64 5.62 10.11
CA ILE A 177 -11.68 6.46 10.86
C ILE A 177 -10.99 5.64 11.94
N ARG A 178 -11.75 4.85 12.70
CA ARG A 178 -11.19 3.98 13.74
C ARG A 178 -10.26 2.90 13.15
N THR A 179 -10.51 2.47 11.91
CA THR A 179 -9.62 1.54 11.19
C THR A 179 -8.28 2.19 10.88
N VAL A 180 -8.29 3.44 10.40
CA VAL A 180 -7.05 4.21 10.16
C VAL A 180 -6.30 4.45 11.47
N ASP A 181 -7.02 4.76 12.55
CA ASP A 181 -6.44 4.91 13.89
C ASP A 181 -5.73 3.63 14.37
N ALA A 182 -6.37 2.46 14.18
CA ALA A 182 -5.78 1.17 14.48
C ALA A 182 -4.52 0.89 13.64
N GLU A 183 -4.50 1.29 12.36
CA GLU A 183 -3.31 1.15 11.51
C GLU A 183 -2.17 2.09 11.95
N LEU A 184 -2.49 3.31 12.41
CA LEU A 184 -1.51 4.22 13.01
C LEU A 184 -0.91 3.66 14.29
N LEU A 185 -1.73 3.08 15.17
CA LEU A 185 -1.23 2.39 16.37
C LEU A 185 -0.26 1.26 16.00
N PHE A 186 -0.54 0.52 14.93
CA PHE A 186 0.37 -0.50 14.43
C PHE A 186 1.70 0.10 13.94
N LEU A 187 1.66 1.18 13.14
CA LEU A 187 2.86 1.85 12.63
C LEU A 187 3.72 2.49 13.75
N GLU A 188 3.06 2.97 14.80
CA GLU A 188 3.64 3.48 16.05
C GLU A 188 4.14 2.38 16.99
N GLU A 189 4.14 1.11 16.56
CA GLU A 189 4.63 -0.05 17.31
C GLU A 189 3.81 -0.40 18.56
N LYS A 190 2.60 0.16 18.70
CA LYS A 190 1.64 -0.14 19.77
C LYS A 190 0.73 -1.30 19.37
N HIS A 191 1.32 -2.47 19.17
CA HIS A 191 0.64 -3.61 18.55
C HIS A 191 -0.58 -4.14 19.33
N GLU A 192 -0.52 -4.20 20.67
CA GLU A 192 -1.65 -4.66 21.48
C GLU A 192 -2.83 -3.66 21.46
N GLU A 193 -2.54 -2.35 21.46
CA GLU A 193 -3.56 -1.31 21.32
C GLU A 193 -4.20 -1.36 19.92
N ALA A 194 -3.41 -1.56 18.87
CA ALA A 194 -3.90 -1.74 17.50
C ALA A 194 -4.84 -2.95 17.37
N ILE A 195 -4.53 -4.06 18.05
CA ILE A 195 -5.38 -5.25 18.10
C ILE A 195 -6.70 -4.93 18.81
N ALA A 196 -6.65 -4.27 19.97
CA ALA A 196 -7.84 -3.90 20.73
C ALA A 196 -8.75 -2.94 19.93
N ALA A 197 -8.17 -1.92 19.30
CA ALA A 197 -8.87 -0.98 18.44
C ALA A 197 -9.55 -1.69 17.27
N SER A 198 -8.81 -2.54 16.53
CA SER A 198 -9.36 -3.29 15.39
C SER A 198 -10.49 -4.25 15.81
N ARG A 199 -10.35 -4.92 16.95
CA ARG A 199 -11.38 -5.82 17.49
C ARG A 199 -12.67 -5.11 17.88
N SER A 200 -12.57 -3.87 18.35
CA SER A 200 -13.74 -3.07 18.70
C SER A 200 -14.62 -2.73 17.49
N ILE A 201 -14.06 -2.83 16.27
CA ILE A 201 -14.73 -2.49 15.01
C ILE A 201 -15.39 -3.73 14.38
N ILE A 202 -14.76 -4.91 14.51
CA ILE A 202 -15.25 -6.14 13.89
C ILE A 202 -16.51 -6.63 14.61
N SER A 203 -17.60 -6.82 13.86
CA SER A 203 -18.85 -7.40 14.36
C SER A 203 -18.71 -8.90 14.65
N SER A 204 -19.39 -9.39 15.70
CA SER A 204 -19.44 -10.82 16.07
C SER A 204 -20.89 -11.30 16.15
N PRO A 205 -21.30 -12.34 15.38
CA PRO A 205 -20.52 -13.09 14.39
C PRO A 205 -20.22 -12.24 13.15
N ILE A 206 -19.16 -12.59 12.42
CA ILE A 206 -18.79 -11.87 11.20
C ILE A 206 -19.89 -12.06 10.15
N GLN A 207 -20.60 -10.98 9.83
CA GLN A 207 -21.69 -10.89 8.85
C GLN A 207 -21.12 -10.62 7.44
N PRO A 208 -21.91 -10.66 6.34
CA PRO A 208 -21.38 -10.48 4.99
C PRO A 208 -20.48 -9.26 4.86
N VAL A 209 -19.41 -9.47 4.10
CA VAL A 209 -18.12 -8.83 4.28
C VAL A 209 -18.09 -7.42 3.73
N GLU A 210 -18.00 -6.43 4.62
CA GLU A 210 -17.65 -5.07 4.22
C GLU A 210 -16.12 -4.89 4.20
N PRO A 211 -15.59 -3.97 3.37
CA PRO A 211 -14.15 -3.71 3.27
C PRO A 211 -13.47 -3.37 4.61
N VAL A 212 -14.23 -2.86 5.58
CA VAL A 212 -13.76 -2.47 6.91
C VAL A 212 -13.37 -3.68 7.75
N GLU A 213 -14.15 -4.76 7.75
CA GLU A 213 -13.84 -5.99 8.47
C GLU A 213 -12.55 -6.63 7.95
N CYS A 214 -12.40 -6.74 6.62
CA CYS A 214 -11.17 -7.23 6.00
C CYS A 214 -9.96 -6.41 6.43
N ALA A 215 -10.05 -5.07 6.37
CA ALA A 215 -8.96 -4.19 6.77
C ALA A 215 -8.55 -4.40 8.25
N ASN A 216 -9.52 -4.50 9.16
CA ASN A 216 -9.24 -4.71 10.58
C ASN A 216 -8.71 -6.12 10.88
N LEU A 217 -9.16 -7.15 10.16
CA LEU A 217 -8.57 -8.49 10.26
C LEU A 217 -7.11 -8.48 9.81
N ARG A 218 -6.78 -7.80 8.70
CA ARG A 218 -5.38 -7.65 8.26
C ARG A 218 -4.54 -6.93 9.31
N ASN A 219 -5.06 -5.88 9.94
CA ASN A 219 -4.35 -5.15 11.00
C ASN A 219 -4.07 -6.05 12.21
N ILE A 220 -5.03 -6.84 12.66
CA ILE A 220 -4.87 -7.81 13.76
C ILE A 220 -3.82 -8.87 13.40
N ILE A 221 -3.88 -9.43 12.19
CA ILE A 221 -2.93 -10.44 11.71
C ILE A 221 -1.51 -9.86 11.73
N LYS A 222 -1.29 -8.71 11.09
CA LYS A 222 0.02 -8.03 11.07
C LYS A 222 0.55 -7.79 12.49
N ALA A 223 -0.30 -7.31 13.40
CA ALA A 223 0.08 -7.05 14.78
C ALA A 223 0.50 -8.33 15.52
N TYR A 224 -0.27 -9.42 15.40
CA TYR A 224 0.13 -10.70 16.02
C TYR A 224 1.42 -11.27 15.45
N MET A 225 1.66 -11.11 14.16
CA MET A 225 2.91 -11.54 13.53
C MET A 225 4.10 -10.76 14.06
N ARG A 226 3.98 -9.44 14.25
CA ARG A 226 5.03 -8.62 14.90
C ARG A 226 5.29 -9.05 16.34
N LEU A 227 4.26 -9.49 17.07
CA LEU A 227 4.37 -10.03 18.42
C LEU A 227 4.86 -11.50 18.46
N ARG A 228 5.17 -12.13 17.32
CA ARG A 228 5.52 -13.57 17.20
C ARG A 228 4.44 -14.52 17.75
N ARG A 229 3.18 -14.08 17.80
CA ARG A 229 2.02 -14.85 18.28
C ARG A 229 1.32 -15.54 17.11
N PHE A 230 2.02 -16.47 16.45
CA PHE A 230 1.57 -17.07 15.19
C PHE A 230 0.29 -17.89 15.28
N ASN A 231 0.06 -18.58 16.40
CA ASN A 231 -1.20 -19.31 16.63
C ASN A 231 -2.42 -18.37 16.67
N ASP A 232 -2.27 -17.20 17.31
CA ASP A 232 -3.33 -16.19 17.35
C ASP A 232 -3.56 -15.58 15.96
N ALA A 233 -2.49 -15.25 15.23
CA ALA A 233 -2.58 -14.78 13.85
C ALA A 233 -3.33 -15.78 12.95
N MET A 234 -3.04 -17.08 13.09
CA MET A 234 -3.69 -18.14 12.31
C MET A 234 -5.19 -18.25 12.56
N LYS A 235 -5.68 -17.90 13.75
CA LYS A 235 -7.12 -17.84 14.03
C LYS A 235 -7.79 -16.78 13.15
N TYR A 236 -7.20 -15.59 13.09
CA TYR A 236 -7.73 -14.47 12.29
C TYR A 236 -7.53 -14.68 10.79
N ILE A 237 -6.46 -15.35 10.37
CA ILE A 237 -6.28 -15.80 8.99
C ILE A 237 -7.41 -16.73 8.56
N LYS A 238 -7.79 -17.70 9.41
CA LYS A 238 -8.93 -18.59 9.13
C LYS A 238 -10.26 -17.83 9.05
N ASP A 239 -10.43 -16.80 9.86
CA ASP A 239 -11.63 -15.96 9.80
C ASP A 239 -11.65 -15.12 8.52
N LEU A 240 -10.52 -14.54 8.10
CA LEU A 240 -10.37 -13.86 6.81
C LEU A 240 -10.62 -14.80 5.61
N PHE A 241 -10.27 -16.08 5.73
CA PHE A 241 -10.54 -17.08 4.69
C PHE A 241 -12.04 -17.32 4.48
N LYS A 242 -12.82 -17.41 5.56
CA LYS A 242 -14.29 -17.62 5.50
C LYS A 242 -15.03 -16.44 4.85
N ILE A 243 -14.38 -15.29 4.83
CA ILE A 243 -14.90 -13.99 4.43
C ILE A 243 -14.64 -13.76 2.92
N ALA A 244 -13.59 -14.35 2.36
CA ALA A 244 -13.25 -14.22 0.94
C ALA A 244 -14.06 -15.16 0.02
N ASP A 245 -15.38 -15.20 0.17
CA ASP A 245 -16.28 -16.12 -0.57
C ASP A 245 -16.53 -15.66 -2.04
N ASP A 246 -16.11 -14.43 -2.38
CA ASP A 246 -15.92 -13.97 -3.76
C ASP A 246 -14.43 -13.65 -3.98
N PRO A 247 -13.63 -14.62 -4.45
CA PRO A 247 -12.21 -14.43 -4.67
C PRO A 247 -11.95 -13.27 -5.62
N VAL A 248 -12.79 -13.04 -6.63
CA VAL A 248 -12.58 -12.00 -7.65
C VAL A 248 -12.70 -10.61 -7.02
N LYS A 249 -13.66 -10.41 -6.11
CA LYS A 249 -13.84 -9.14 -5.40
C LYS A 249 -12.73 -8.86 -4.37
N TYR A 250 -12.22 -9.90 -3.71
CA TYR A 250 -11.27 -9.78 -2.59
C TYR A 250 -9.89 -10.37 -2.91
N MET A 251 -9.44 -10.32 -4.16
CA MET A 251 -8.16 -10.88 -4.61
C MET A 251 -6.96 -10.43 -3.75
N ASP A 252 -6.95 -9.16 -3.32
CA ASP A 252 -5.85 -8.64 -2.49
C ASP A 252 -5.87 -9.22 -1.06
N ASP A 253 -7.04 -9.50 -0.50
CA ASP A 253 -7.18 -10.17 0.79
C ASP A 253 -6.78 -11.65 0.69
N VAL A 254 -7.15 -12.32 -0.40
CA VAL A 254 -6.75 -13.71 -0.68
C VAL A 254 -5.22 -13.81 -0.79
N ARG A 255 -4.58 -12.86 -1.49
CA ARG A 255 -3.12 -12.78 -1.60
C ARG A 255 -2.45 -12.54 -0.26
N PHE A 256 -2.94 -11.54 0.49
CA PHE A 256 -2.47 -11.22 1.84
C PHE A 256 -2.55 -12.45 2.75
N LEU A 257 -3.67 -13.16 2.69
CA LEU A 257 -3.91 -14.36 3.47
C LEU A 257 -2.89 -15.45 3.15
N PHE A 258 -2.70 -15.80 1.88
CA PHE A 258 -1.79 -16.89 1.50
C PHE A 258 -0.34 -16.57 1.88
N HIS A 259 0.11 -15.33 1.68
CA HIS A 259 1.44 -14.90 2.08
C HIS A 259 1.67 -15.05 3.59
N HIS A 260 0.78 -14.48 4.41
CA HIS A 260 0.97 -14.50 5.87
C HIS A 260 0.66 -15.87 6.50
N ALA A 261 -0.20 -16.68 5.88
CA ALA A 261 -0.37 -18.08 6.26
C ALA A 261 0.91 -18.88 6.01
N SER A 262 1.60 -18.65 4.89
CA SER A 262 2.90 -19.28 4.60
C SER A 262 3.94 -18.92 5.67
N GLU A 263 4.05 -17.65 6.04
CA GLU A 263 4.94 -17.18 7.11
C GLU A 263 4.62 -17.82 8.47
N CYS A 264 3.35 -17.79 8.89
CA CYS A 264 2.92 -18.36 10.16
C CYS A 264 3.18 -19.88 10.21
N MET A 265 2.90 -20.61 9.14
CA MET A 265 3.14 -22.05 9.09
C MET A 265 4.63 -22.41 9.16
N TYR A 266 5.50 -21.60 8.53
CA TYR A 266 6.95 -21.78 8.64
C TYR A 266 7.40 -21.62 10.10
N GLU A 267 6.98 -20.54 10.75
CA GLU A 267 7.34 -20.23 12.13
C GLU A 267 6.76 -21.25 13.14
N LEU A 268 5.64 -21.89 12.81
CA LEU A 268 5.06 -22.99 13.58
C LEU A 268 5.70 -24.36 13.28
N GLY A 269 6.63 -24.46 12.33
CA GLY A 269 7.31 -25.71 11.94
C GLY A 269 6.51 -26.59 10.96
N SER A 270 5.35 -26.13 10.49
CA SER A 270 4.52 -26.79 9.49
C SER A 270 4.99 -26.46 8.07
N TYR A 271 6.17 -26.97 7.70
CA TYR A 271 6.87 -26.57 6.48
C TYR A 271 6.15 -26.94 5.19
N ASN A 272 5.48 -28.11 5.12
CA ASN A 272 4.73 -28.51 3.93
C ASN A 272 3.53 -27.59 3.68
N GLU A 273 2.80 -27.24 4.74
CA GLU A 273 1.68 -26.30 4.69
C GLU A 273 2.17 -24.90 4.30
N SER A 274 3.32 -24.46 4.82
CA SER A 274 3.94 -23.19 4.44
C SER A 274 4.22 -23.14 2.94
N ILE A 275 4.79 -24.20 2.36
CA ILE A 275 5.04 -24.31 0.92
C ILE A 275 3.74 -24.27 0.12
N ASN A 276 2.70 -24.99 0.56
CA ASN A 276 1.40 -25.01 -0.12
C ASN A 276 0.76 -23.61 -0.18
N PHE A 277 0.73 -22.89 0.94
CA PHE A 277 0.21 -21.53 0.98
C PHE A 277 1.08 -20.56 0.17
N GLY A 278 2.40 -20.70 0.23
CA GLY A 278 3.32 -19.88 -0.57
C GLY A 278 3.12 -20.08 -2.08
N ASN A 279 2.97 -21.33 -2.53
CA ASN A 279 2.69 -21.63 -3.94
C ASN A 279 1.34 -21.04 -4.38
N ALA A 280 0.30 -21.15 -3.54
CA ALA A 280 -1.00 -20.53 -3.82
C ALA A 280 -0.90 -18.99 -3.96
N ALA A 281 -0.08 -18.34 -3.13
CA ALA A 281 0.22 -16.91 -3.28
C ALA A 281 0.91 -16.62 -4.62
N MET A 282 1.91 -17.42 -5.01
CA MET A 282 2.65 -17.24 -6.27
C MET A 282 1.80 -17.43 -7.53
N GLU A 283 0.87 -18.40 -7.51
CA GLU A 283 -0.08 -18.63 -8.61
C GLU A 283 -0.96 -17.40 -8.87
N SER A 284 -1.30 -16.67 -7.80
CA SER A 284 -2.15 -15.47 -7.88
C SER A 284 -1.39 -14.20 -8.29
N ASN A 285 -0.11 -14.09 -7.93
CA ASN A 285 0.78 -12.99 -8.31
C ASN A 285 2.25 -13.40 -8.14
N ARG A 286 2.93 -13.62 -9.27
CA ARG A 286 4.36 -13.99 -9.30
C ARG A 286 5.32 -12.91 -8.80
N HIS A 287 4.86 -11.66 -8.68
CA HIS A 287 5.65 -10.51 -8.21
C HIS A 287 5.41 -10.17 -6.74
N TYR A 288 4.68 -11.02 -6.01
CA TYR A 288 4.40 -10.80 -4.60
C TYR A 288 5.68 -10.86 -3.76
N GLN A 289 5.88 -9.87 -2.91
CA GLN A 289 7.10 -9.69 -2.13
C GLN A 289 7.22 -10.73 -1.00
N ASP A 290 8.43 -11.22 -0.73
CA ASP A 290 8.79 -12.05 0.44
C ASP A 290 8.12 -13.45 0.53
N VAL A 291 7.32 -13.89 -0.45
CA VAL A 291 6.68 -15.23 -0.41
C VAL A 291 7.69 -16.35 -0.66
N HIS A 292 8.58 -16.17 -1.64
CA HIS A 292 9.58 -17.18 -1.99
C HIS A 292 10.53 -17.45 -0.82
N LYS A 293 10.79 -16.44 0.02
CA LYS A 293 11.56 -16.59 1.26
C LYS A 293 11.00 -17.70 2.14
N TRP A 294 9.70 -17.68 2.43
CA TRP A 294 9.08 -18.66 3.33
C TRP A 294 9.03 -20.06 2.73
N ILE A 295 8.80 -20.16 1.42
CA ILE A 295 8.89 -21.44 0.68
C ILE A 295 10.32 -21.99 0.75
N ALA A 296 11.32 -21.17 0.43
CA ALA A 296 12.72 -21.59 0.39
C ALA A 296 13.24 -22.00 1.77
N LEU A 297 12.90 -21.24 2.82
CA LEU A 297 13.26 -21.59 4.19
C LEU A 297 12.56 -22.87 4.67
N SER A 298 11.32 -23.11 4.25
CA SER A 298 10.59 -24.36 4.52
C SER A 298 11.22 -25.55 3.78
N GLN A 299 11.57 -25.38 2.50
CA GLN A 299 12.27 -26.40 1.70
C GLN A 299 13.63 -26.74 2.32
N LYS A 300 14.39 -25.72 2.74
CA LYS A 300 15.64 -25.88 3.49
C LYS A 300 15.43 -26.70 4.76
N ALA A 301 14.42 -26.38 5.56
CA ALA A 301 14.13 -27.10 6.81
C ALA A 301 13.74 -28.57 6.57
N LEU A 302 13.16 -28.89 5.41
CA LEU A 302 12.88 -30.25 4.95
C LEU A 302 14.08 -30.95 4.29
N GLY A 303 15.24 -30.30 4.19
CA GLY A 303 16.43 -30.83 3.52
C GLY A 303 16.39 -30.77 1.99
N GLN A 304 15.42 -30.07 1.40
CA GLN A 304 15.25 -29.91 -0.04
C GLN A 304 16.08 -28.71 -0.55
N TRP A 305 17.40 -28.81 -0.40
CA TRP A 305 18.32 -27.70 -0.66
C TRP A 305 18.30 -27.18 -2.10
N ASP A 306 18.29 -28.09 -3.08
CA ASP A 306 18.28 -27.72 -4.49
C ASP A 306 17.02 -26.91 -4.84
N GLU A 307 15.88 -27.29 -4.27
CA GLU A 307 14.62 -26.57 -4.47
C GLU A 307 14.59 -25.23 -3.75
N ALA A 308 15.14 -25.15 -2.53
CA ALA A 308 15.27 -23.88 -1.81
C ALA A 308 16.08 -22.85 -2.63
N VAL A 309 17.21 -23.29 -3.20
CA VAL A 309 18.05 -22.46 -4.08
C VAL A 309 17.29 -22.07 -5.35
N LEU A 310 16.60 -23.02 -6.00
CA LEU A 310 15.81 -22.73 -7.20
C LEU A 310 14.70 -21.71 -6.92
N THR A 311 14.00 -21.85 -5.80
CA THR A 311 12.96 -20.92 -5.34
C THR A 311 13.54 -19.52 -5.11
N MET A 312 14.69 -19.38 -4.45
CA MET A 312 15.31 -18.06 -4.27
C MET A 312 15.87 -17.45 -5.55
N ARG A 313 16.36 -18.27 -6.50
CA ARG A 313 16.73 -17.78 -7.84
C ARG A 313 15.52 -17.20 -8.58
N ARG A 314 14.34 -17.81 -8.42
CA ARG A 314 13.08 -17.25 -8.93
C ARG A 314 12.73 -15.96 -8.21
N ALA A 315 12.92 -15.89 -6.90
CA ALA A 315 12.68 -14.69 -6.11
C ALA A 315 13.47 -13.49 -6.63
N VAL A 316 14.79 -13.63 -6.81
CA VAL A 316 15.68 -12.58 -7.34
C VAL A 316 15.21 -12.08 -8.72
N ARG A 317 14.67 -12.98 -9.55
CA ARG A 317 14.24 -12.65 -10.91
C ARG A 317 12.83 -12.05 -10.96
N TYR A 318 11.95 -12.46 -10.07
CA TYR A 318 10.51 -12.22 -10.21
C TYR A 318 9.87 -11.44 -9.06
N GLU A 319 10.36 -11.51 -7.83
CA GLU A 319 9.81 -10.71 -6.73
C GLU A 319 10.19 -9.24 -6.92
N THR A 320 9.16 -8.38 -7.02
CA THR A 320 9.26 -6.92 -7.18
C THR A 320 10.56 -6.44 -7.86
N PRO A 321 10.81 -6.79 -9.15
CA PRO A 321 12.08 -6.50 -9.82
C PRO A 321 12.39 -5.00 -9.96
N TRP A 322 11.40 -4.14 -9.69
CA TRP A 322 11.51 -2.69 -9.63
C TRP A 322 11.94 -2.14 -8.26
N ASP A 323 12.11 -2.97 -7.22
CA ASP A 323 12.62 -2.61 -5.90
C ASP A 323 14.04 -3.19 -5.69
N PRO A 324 15.10 -2.40 -5.98
CA PRO A 324 16.48 -2.88 -5.85
C PRO A 324 16.84 -3.33 -4.43
N GLN A 325 16.26 -2.70 -3.39
CA GLN A 325 16.54 -3.08 -2.00
C GLN A 325 15.95 -4.44 -1.70
N HIS A 326 14.77 -4.74 -2.23
CA HIS A 326 14.20 -6.08 -2.10
C HIS A 326 14.97 -7.12 -2.91
N THR A 327 15.31 -6.83 -4.17
CA THR A 327 16.12 -7.74 -5.00
C THR A 327 17.45 -8.06 -4.31
N GLN A 328 18.09 -7.06 -3.69
CA GLN A 328 19.31 -7.26 -2.90
C GLN A 328 19.07 -8.20 -1.71
N ARG A 329 18.01 -8.00 -0.91
CA ARG A 329 17.67 -8.91 0.20
C ARG A 329 17.44 -10.35 -0.27
N CYS A 330 16.79 -10.54 -1.42
CA CYS A 330 16.61 -11.87 -2.01
C CYS A 330 17.93 -12.50 -2.48
N GLN A 331 18.85 -11.69 -3.02
CA GLN A 331 20.19 -12.14 -3.41
C GLN A 331 21.01 -12.55 -2.19
N GLU A 332 20.97 -11.77 -1.11
CA GLU A 332 21.66 -12.08 0.14
C GLU A 332 21.21 -13.43 0.73
N LEU A 333 19.90 -13.69 0.73
CA LEU A 333 19.37 -14.99 1.18
C LEU A 333 19.75 -16.13 0.23
N LEU A 334 19.77 -15.90 -1.09
CA LEU A 334 20.24 -16.89 -2.06
C LEU A 334 21.73 -17.24 -1.82
N ASP A 335 22.57 -16.24 -1.61
CA ASP A 335 24.00 -16.42 -1.35
C ASP A 335 24.24 -17.18 -0.03
N GLN A 336 23.45 -16.88 1.00
CA GLN A 336 23.45 -17.63 2.25
C GLN A 336 23.11 -19.12 2.02
N LEU A 337 22.04 -19.42 1.28
CA LEU A 337 21.64 -20.81 0.99
C LEU A 337 22.75 -21.57 0.23
N LEU A 338 23.37 -20.93 -0.76
CA LEU A 338 24.47 -21.52 -1.53
C LEU A 338 25.70 -21.80 -0.66
N SER A 339 26.07 -20.86 0.21
CA SER A 339 27.19 -21.02 1.13
C SER A 339 26.95 -22.17 2.11
N GLU A 340 25.75 -22.25 2.68
CA GLU A 340 25.38 -23.33 3.61
C GLU A 340 25.33 -24.70 2.91
N GLN A 341 24.77 -24.77 1.70
CA GLN A 341 24.74 -25.99 0.89
C GLN A 341 26.16 -26.49 0.57
N ALA A 342 27.08 -25.58 0.22
CA ALA A 342 28.47 -25.92 -0.04
C ALA A 342 29.20 -26.42 1.22
N ALA A 343 28.96 -25.79 2.38
CA ALA A 343 29.53 -26.21 3.64
C ALA A 343 29.11 -27.63 4.03
N MET A 344 27.85 -28.01 3.78
CA MET A 344 27.37 -29.39 4.00
C MET A 344 28.05 -30.41 3.08
N GLN A 345 28.29 -30.05 1.82
CA GLN A 345 28.95 -30.93 0.85
C GLN A 345 30.45 -31.13 1.15
N GLN A 346 31.07 -30.20 1.88
CA GLN A 346 32.48 -30.26 2.30
C GLN A 346 32.69 -30.98 3.63
N GLN A 347 31.63 -31.32 4.37
CA GLN A 347 31.78 -32.18 5.56
C GLN A 347 32.19 -33.59 5.11
N PRO A 348 33.30 -34.14 5.63
CA PRO A 348 33.75 -35.47 5.27
C PRO A 348 32.64 -36.47 5.61
N LYS A 349 32.23 -37.27 4.62
CA LYS A 349 31.39 -38.44 4.89
C LYS A 349 32.14 -39.31 5.89
N GLU A 350 31.67 -39.38 7.14
CA GLU A 350 32.04 -40.46 8.05
C GLU A 350 31.61 -41.78 7.39
N LYS A 351 32.51 -42.34 6.59
CA LYS A 351 32.41 -43.68 6.05
C LYS A 351 33.55 -44.49 6.64
N ASP A 352 33.16 -45.50 7.41
CA ASP A 352 33.87 -46.76 7.57
C ASP A 352 35.23 -46.69 8.31
N VAL A 353 35.20 -46.43 9.63
CA VAL A 353 36.31 -46.82 10.54
C VAL A 353 35.99 -48.08 11.37
N GLU A 354 34.76 -48.60 11.32
CA GLU A 354 34.38 -49.84 12.03
C GLU A 354 34.30 -51.07 11.11
N LYS A 355 35.34 -51.33 10.30
CA LYS A 355 35.60 -52.69 9.74
C LYS A 355 37.08 -52.97 9.56
N LYS A 356 37.92 -52.58 10.52
CA LYS A 356 39.25 -53.18 10.73
C LYS A 356 39.64 -53.02 12.18
N GLU A 357 39.03 -53.80 13.06
CA GLU A 357 39.72 -54.34 14.23
C GLU A 357 38.84 -55.41 14.87
N THR A 358 39.49 -56.54 15.15
CA THR A 358 39.04 -57.77 15.84
C THR A 358 38.19 -58.78 15.08
#